data_AF-V5GY09-F1
#
_entry.id   AF-V5GY09-F1
#
_cell.length_a   1.000
_cell.length_b   1.000
_cell.length_c   1.000
_cell.angle_alpha   90.00
_cell.angle_beta   90.00
_cell.angle_gamma   90.00
#
_symmetry.space_group_name_H-M   'P 1'
#
loop_
_entity.id
_entity.type
_entity.pdbx_description
1 polymer ?
#
loop_
_entity_poly.entity_id
_entity_poly.type
_entity_poly.pdbx_seq_one_letter_code
_entity_poly.pdbx_strand_id
1 'polypeptide(L)'
;ADVTFHVFGLKKDEKRIRSILNKWADRGYIGNITISEKDTSLRTLLSLQSLAINQQGVIRERDEFILSCVARGSPTMTFRWFKDGVFVNVTSTSRKWIKLIKDPH
;
A
#
# COMPACT_ATOMS: atom_id res chain seq x y z
N ALA A 1 -21.44 22.26 -9.03
CA ALA A 1 -20.11 21.68 -9.29
C ALA A 1 -19.79 20.78 -8.13
N ASP A 2 -19.56 19.49 -8.38
CA ASP A 2 -19.21 18.54 -7.34
C ASP A 2 -17.72 18.64 -7.00
N VAL A 3 -17.41 18.60 -5.71
CA VAL A 3 -16.05 18.76 -5.19
C VAL A 3 -15.72 17.56 -4.31
N THR A 4 -14.66 16.84 -4.66
CA THR A 4 -14.13 15.73 -3.85
C THR A 4 -12.93 16.20 -3.05
N PHE A 5 -12.96 15.97 -1.74
CA PHE A 5 -11.85 16.29 -0.84
C PHE A 5 -11.04 15.04 -0.52
N HIS A 6 -9.72 15.10 -0.71
CA HIS A 6 -8.79 14.06 -0.27
C HIS A 6 -7.97 14.57 0.92
N VAL A 7 -8.04 13.84 2.04
CA VAL A 7 -7.27 14.14 3.25
C VAL A 7 -6.12 13.15 3.35
N PHE A 8 -4.88 13.67 3.41
CA PHE A 8 -3.67 12.87 3.55
C PHE A 8 -3.08 13.05 4.94
N GLY A 9 -2.52 11.99 5.50
CA GLY A 9 -1.81 12.05 6.77
C GLY A 9 -1.05 10.78 7.08
N LEU A 10 -0.25 10.83 8.14
CA LEU A 10 0.57 9.70 8.57
C LEU A 10 -0.31 8.63 9.24
N LYS A 11 0.12 7.36 9.19
CA LYS A 11 -0.62 6.24 9.81
C LYS A 11 -0.90 6.48 11.31
N LYS A 12 0.01 7.16 12.02
CA LYS A 12 -0.18 7.52 13.44
C LYS A 12 -1.40 8.43 13.68
N ASP A 13 -1.78 9.22 12.68
CA ASP A 13 -2.89 10.17 12.75
C ASP A 13 -4.21 9.55 12.25
N GLU A 14 -4.23 8.28 11.85
CA GLU A 14 -5.39 7.63 11.23
C GLU A 14 -6.66 7.76 12.09
N LYS A 15 -6.55 7.52 13.41
CA LYS A 15 -7.69 7.64 14.34
C LYS A 15 -8.23 9.07 14.39
N ARG A 16 -7.34 10.07 14.39
CA ARG A 16 -7.70 11.49 14.40
C ARG A 16 -8.36 11.89 13.10
N ILE A 17 -7.80 11.50 11.96
CA ILE A 17 -8.35 11.78 10.63
C ILE A 17 -9.73 11.13 10.47
N ARG A 18 -9.87 9.86 10.89
CA ARG A 18 -11.15 9.15 10.89
C ARG A 18 -12.21 9.88 11.72
N SER A 19 -11.84 10.38 12.90
CA SER A 19 -12.76 11.16 13.74
C SER A 19 -13.21 12.45 13.05
N ILE A 20 -12.31 13.15 12.35
CA ILE A 20 -12.64 14.38 11.61
C ILE A 20 -13.58 14.08 10.44
N LEU A 21 -13.28 13.04 9.64
CA LEU A 21 -14.11 12.63 8.51
C LEU A 21 -15.52 12.22 8.95
N ASN A 22 -15.64 11.44 10.03
CA ASN A 22 -16.94 11.05 10.58
C ASN A 22 -17.73 12.29 11.05
N LYS A 23 -17.07 13.22 11.76
CA LYS A 23 -17.73 14.47 12.20
C LYS A 23 -18.25 15.29 11.01
N TRP A 24 -17.52 15.34 9.90
CA TRP A 24 -17.98 16.04 8.70
C TRP A 24 -19.16 15.33 8.05
N ALA A 25 -19.09 14.00 7.90
CA ALA A 25 -20.18 13.19 7.37
C ALA A 25 -21.47 13.29 8.23
N ASP A 26 -21.33 13.28 9.56
CA ASP A 26 -22.46 13.41 10.50
C ASP A 26 -23.10 14.80 10.40
N ARG A 27 -22.28 15.85 10.38
CA ARG A 27 -22.77 17.24 10.28
C ARG A 27 -23.38 17.54 8.91
N GLY A 28 -22.90 16.91 7.84
CA GLY A 28 -23.38 17.15 6.48
C GLY A 28 -22.89 18.46 5.85
N TYR A 29 -22.01 19.19 6.52
CA TYR A 29 -21.38 20.40 5.98
C TYR A 29 -19.96 20.63 6.51
N ILE A 30 -19.12 21.29 5.71
CA ILE A 30 -17.78 21.77 6.06
C ILE A 30 -17.74 23.27 5.79
N GLY A 31 -17.78 24.09 6.85
CA GLY A 31 -17.92 25.53 6.69
C GLY A 31 -19.24 25.87 5.99
N ASN A 32 -19.17 26.47 4.79
CA ASN A 32 -20.34 26.83 3.98
C ASN A 32 -20.62 25.82 2.84
N ILE A 33 -20.03 24.62 2.89
CA ILE A 33 -20.14 23.59 1.85
C ILE A 33 -21.00 22.44 2.35
N THR A 34 -22.10 22.11 1.68
CA THR A 34 -22.93 20.93 1.95
C THR A 34 -22.34 19.66 1.33
N ILE A 35 -22.34 18.56 2.09
CA ILE A 35 -21.79 17.27 1.67
C ILE A 35 -22.93 16.40 1.13
N SER A 36 -22.92 16.15 -0.18
CA SER A 36 -23.94 15.32 -0.84
C SER A 36 -23.73 13.82 -0.62
N GLU A 37 -22.47 13.35 -0.63
CA GLU A 37 -22.10 11.94 -0.46
C GLU A 37 -21.25 11.73 0.79
N LYS A 38 -21.66 10.80 1.65
CA LYS A 38 -21.02 10.52 2.95
C LYS A 38 -20.03 9.35 2.93
N ASP A 39 -19.50 8.98 1.76
CA ASP A 39 -18.54 7.87 1.66
C ASP A 39 -17.14 8.31 2.16
N THR A 40 -16.84 8.00 3.42
CA THR A 40 -15.56 8.30 4.06
C THR A 40 -14.63 7.08 4.03
N SER A 41 -14.02 6.83 2.87
CA SER A 41 -13.02 5.75 2.76
C SER A 41 -11.61 6.22 3.16
N LEU A 42 -10.99 5.53 4.12
CA LEU A 42 -9.58 5.68 4.46
C LEU A 42 -8.77 4.63 3.70
N ARG A 43 -7.83 5.09 2.87
CA ARG A 43 -6.98 4.22 2.06
C ARG A 43 -5.53 4.40 2.47
N THR A 44 -4.84 3.31 2.72
CA THR A 44 -3.39 3.33 2.91
C THR A 44 -2.73 3.54 1.55
N LEU A 45 -1.95 4.62 1.40
CA LEU A 45 -1.14 4.82 0.20
C LEU A 45 -0.14 3.69 0.05
N LEU A 46 -0.02 3.19 -1.18
CA LEU A 46 1.00 2.22 -1.55
C LEU A 46 2.36 2.91 -1.57
N SER A 47 3.31 2.36 -0.83
CA SER A 47 4.68 2.85 -0.76
C SER A 47 5.65 1.67 -0.68
N LEU A 48 6.57 1.60 -1.64
CA LEU A 48 7.69 0.66 -1.61
C LEU A 48 8.64 1.05 -0.48
N GLN A 49 8.96 0.11 0.40
CA GLN A 49 9.87 0.31 1.52
C GLN A 49 11.27 -0.20 1.17
N SER A 50 11.36 -1.40 0.59
CA SER A 50 12.65 -1.96 0.16
C SER A 50 12.50 -2.97 -0.97
N LEU A 51 13.55 -3.05 -1.78
CA LEU A 51 13.75 -4.06 -2.80
C LEU A 51 15.20 -4.52 -2.70
N ALA A 52 15.42 -5.80 -2.38
CA ALA A 52 16.74 -6.31 -2.08
C ALA A 52 16.93 -7.74 -2.59
N ILE A 53 18.20 -8.10 -2.78
CA ILE A 53 18.66 -9.46 -3.00
C ILE A 53 19.42 -9.92 -1.75
N ASN A 54 19.32 -11.20 -1.41
CA ASN A 54 19.97 -11.79 -0.24
C ASN A 54 21.49 -11.99 -0.35
N GLN A 55 22.10 -11.66 -1.50
CA GLN A 55 23.52 -11.84 -1.77
C GLN A 55 24.08 -10.69 -2.60
N GLN A 56 25.39 -10.44 -2.47
CA GLN A 56 26.11 -9.42 -3.23
C GLN A 56 26.95 -10.06 -4.34
N GLY A 57 27.16 -9.32 -5.43
CA GLY A 57 28.04 -9.73 -6.52
C GLY A 57 27.33 -10.48 -7.66
N VAL A 58 28.14 -11.12 -8.51
CA VAL A 58 27.66 -11.82 -9.71
C VAL A 58 27.01 -13.15 -9.32
N ILE A 59 25.79 -13.37 -9.79
CA ILE A 59 25.06 -14.63 -9.66
C ILE A 59 25.39 -15.50 -10.87
N ARG A 60 25.81 -16.74 -10.64
CA ARG A 60 26.15 -17.70 -11.70
C ARG A 60 24.99 -18.66 -11.95
N GLU A 61 25.05 -19.35 -13.08
CA GLU A 61 24.09 -20.41 -13.36
C GLU A 61 24.09 -21.46 -12.26
N ARG A 62 22.89 -21.88 -11.83
CA ARG A 62 22.61 -22.82 -10.73
C ARG A 62 22.72 -22.24 -9.31
N ASP A 63 23.08 -20.97 -9.15
CA ASP A 63 23.00 -20.31 -7.85
C ASP A 63 21.53 -20.10 -7.44
N GLU A 64 21.21 -20.36 -6.17
CA GLU A 64 19.93 -19.99 -5.58
C GLU A 64 20.03 -18.60 -4.93
N PHE A 65 19.06 -17.73 -5.21
CA PHE A 65 18.96 -16.41 -4.58
C PHE A 65 17.50 -16.04 -4.29
N ILE A 66 17.32 -15.05 -3.43
CA ILE A 66 16.01 -14.55 -2.99
C ILE A 66 15.94 -13.06 -3.30
N LEU A 67 14.89 -12.68 -4.04
CA LEU A 67 14.47 -11.28 -4.17
C LEU A 67 13.39 -10.98 -3.12
N SER A 68 13.64 -9.97 -2.31
CA SER A 68 12.74 -9.53 -1.25
C SER A 68 12.18 -8.15 -1.59
N CYS A 69 10.86 -8.01 -1.48
CA CYS A 69 10.15 -6.75 -1.66
C CYS A 69 9.30 -6.48 -0.43
N VAL A 70 9.51 -5.33 0.22
CA VAL A 70 8.71 -4.86 1.34
C VAL A 70 7.97 -3.61 0.90
N ALA A 71 6.65 -3.61 1.06
CA ALA A 71 5.81 -2.47 0.73
C ALA A 71 4.78 -2.23 1.85
N ARG A 72 4.41 -0.97 2.02
CA ARG A 72 3.31 -0.52 2.87
C ARG A 72 2.11 -0.23 1.98
N GLY A 73 0.92 -0.69 2.36
CA GLY A 73 -0.29 -0.49 1.58
C GLY A 73 -1.50 -1.19 2.20
N SER A 74 -2.57 -1.31 1.42
CA SER A 74 -3.78 -2.06 1.79
C SER A 74 -3.45 -3.55 2.04
N PRO A 75 -4.16 -4.24 2.96
CA PRO A 75 -4.08 -5.70 3.09
C PRO A 75 -4.43 -6.47 1.80
N THR A 76 -5.18 -5.87 0.89
CA THR A 76 -5.61 -6.45 -0.40
C THR A 76 -4.64 -6.18 -1.56
N MET A 77 -3.50 -5.55 -1.29
CA MET A 77 -2.52 -5.25 -2.32
C MET A 77 -1.84 -6.51 -2.87
N THR A 78 -1.40 -6.47 -4.13
CA THR A 78 -0.76 -7.59 -4.80
C THR A 78 0.69 -7.26 -5.18
N PHE A 79 1.53 -8.30 -5.26
CA PHE A 79 2.92 -8.22 -5.71
C PHE A 79 3.08 -8.90 -7.06
N ARG A 80 3.81 -8.26 -7.98
CA ARG A 80 4.15 -8.80 -9.29
C ARG A 80 5.63 -8.54 -9.56
N TRP A 81 6.31 -9.53 -10.12
CA TRP A 81 7.71 -9.42 -10.49
C TRP A 81 7.82 -9.33 -12.00
N PHE A 82 8.66 -8.40 -12.46
CA PHE A 82 8.97 -8.21 -13.86
C PHE A 82 10.48 -8.21 -14.02
N LYS A 83 10.96 -8.84 -15.09
CA LYS A 83 12.32 -8.74 -15.57
C LYS A 83 12.27 -8.12 -16.96
N ASP A 84 12.89 -6.96 -17.13
CA ASP A 84 12.98 -6.27 -18.42
C ASP A 84 11.61 -6.07 -19.09
N GLY A 85 10.58 -5.76 -18.28
CA GLY A 85 9.19 -5.59 -18.72
C GLY A 85 8.41 -6.90 -18.92
N VAL A 86 9.06 -8.06 -18.87
CA VAL A 86 8.41 -9.37 -18.98
C VAL A 86 7.98 -9.86 -17.60
N PHE A 87 6.70 -10.26 -17.48
CA PHE A 87 6.19 -10.84 -16.24
C PHE A 87 6.94 -12.13 -15.90
N VAL A 88 7.53 -12.20 -14.72
CA VAL A 88 8.13 -13.41 -14.21
C VAL A 88 7.00 -14.34 -13.80
N ASN A 89 6.85 -15.47 -14.49
CA ASN A 89 5.84 -16.44 -14.09
C ASN A 89 6.24 -17.06 -12.75
N VAL A 90 5.74 -16.47 -11.68
CA VAL A 90 6.14 -16.88 -10.35
C VAL A 90 5.60 -18.31 -10.07
N THR A 91 4.54 -18.81 -10.74
CA THR A 91 4.02 -20.17 -10.45
C THR A 91 5.00 -21.31 -10.75
N SER A 92 6.00 -21.09 -11.61
CA SER A 92 7.07 -22.06 -11.89
C SER A 92 8.29 -21.93 -10.97
N THR A 93 8.34 -20.91 -10.10
CA THR A 93 9.41 -20.76 -9.10
C THR A 93 8.96 -21.36 -7.78
N SER A 94 9.54 -22.50 -7.39
CA SER A 94 9.05 -23.43 -6.36
C SER A 94 8.96 -22.89 -4.92
N ARG A 95 9.28 -21.63 -4.66
CA ARG A 95 9.36 -21.08 -3.30
C ARG A 95 8.93 -19.62 -3.26
N LYS A 96 7.61 -19.40 -3.13
CA LYS A 96 7.04 -18.08 -2.84
C LYS A 96 6.45 -18.06 -1.45
N TRP A 97 6.58 -16.91 -0.80
CA TRP A 97 5.79 -16.58 0.37
C TRP A 97 5.44 -15.09 0.33
N ILE A 98 4.21 -14.78 0.74
CA ILE A 98 3.78 -13.42 1.07
C ILE A 98 3.51 -13.42 2.56
N LYS A 99 4.14 -12.49 3.28
CA LYS A 99 3.93 -12.33 4.72
C LYS A 99 3.45 -10.91 4.99
N LEU A 100 2.27 -10.79 5.60
CA LEU A 100 1.80 -9.51 6.13
C LEU A 100 2.62 -9.15 7.37
N ILE A 101 3.31 -8.00 7.33
CA ILE A 101 4.05 -7.44 8.47
C ILE A 101 3.10 -6.47 9.17
N LYS A 102 2.60 -6.85 10.36
CA LYS A 102 1.56 -6.07 11.07
C LYS A 102 2.11 -4.80 11.73
N ASP A 103 3.38 -4.80 12.16
CA ASP A 103 4.07 -3.64 12.76
C ASP A 103 5.56 -3.63 12.36
N PRO A 104 5.98 -2.74 11.45
CA PRO A 104 7.39 -2.38 11.35
C PRO A 104 7.69 -1.43 12.52
N HIS A 105 8.75 -1.72 13.28
CA HIS A 105 9.21 -0.95 14.44
C HIS A 105 9.11 0.58 14.24
#